data_AF-A0A8J3T4I1-F1
#
_entry.id   AF-A0A8J3T4I1-F1
#
_cell.length_a   1.000
_cell.length_b   1.000
_cell.length_c   1.000
_cell.angle_alpha   90.00
_cell.angle_beta   90.00
_cell.angle_gamma   90.00
#
_symmetry.space_group_name_H-M   'P 1'
#
loop_
_entity.id
_entity.type
_entity.pdbx_description
1 polymer ?
#
loop_
_entity_poly.entity_id
_entity_poly.type
_entity_poly.pdbx_seq_one_letter_code
_entity_poly.pdbx_strand_id
1 'polypeptide(L)'
;MALGSRMRDLRRGLGRTGQQPEPSPPPVTADTVSDCDLEVDGGLREAYWQVFGVPHGEGPVATTWSPDARQALRRALVAAGNDGGYWAGRRYLFDAILADPGNRAHALLSRCRVDPSMVRTATRADENVSAEDQPRLPVVESLQTFGVVPARNATRPSRLLARILTAGASRLADADPVLYVMEMEAIRQAVRLGNSRVTTAHLVLATLVLHEELVTAGPWEPETVGALGSAGAILAARGVTSFSVGRHLATLSSFGDAAPKQRHRAWRTNPKHPKWTVAAAQAAEATRNASPQGQEDVSAGTARLFVSALADADDDAVRMLHRLSIDPAAVVKEAERLIAPQ
;
A
#
# COMPACT_ATOMS: atom_id res chain seq x y z
N MET A 1 -24.01 30.52 22.10
CA MET A 1 -24.48 29.12 22.26
C MET A 1 -25.64 28.84 21.32
N ALA A 2 -25.39 28.64 20.01
CA ALA A 2 -26.43 28.30 19.03
C ALA A 2 -25.88 27.67 17.72
N LEU A 3 -24.78 26.90 17.78
CA LEU A 3 -24.23 26.17 16.62
C LEU A 3 -24.09 24.65 16.84
N GLY A 4 -24.27 24.15 18.08
CA GLY A 4 -24.13 22.73 18.43
C GLY A 4 -25.40 21.88 18.28
N SER A 5 -26.52 22.47 17.83
CA SER A 5 -27.83 21.80 17.74
C SER A 5 -28.15 21.29 16.34
N ARG A 6 -27.71 21.96 15.28
CA ARG A 6 -28.06 21.61 13.88
C ARG A 6 -27.30 20.41 13.30
N MET A 7 -26.18 19.99 13.89
CA MET A 7 -25.46 18.78 13.45
C MET A 7 -26.02 17.48 14.03
N ARG A 8 -26.87 17.54 15.06
CA ARG A 8 -27.47 16.35 15.68
C ARG A 8 -28.69 15.84 14.92
N ASP A 9 -29.38 16.71 14.19
CA ASP A 9 -30.60 16.36 13.44
C ASP A 9 -30.33 15.75 12.06
N LEU A 10 -29.15 15.98 11.46
CA LEU A 10 -28.71 15.28 10.24
C LEU A 10 -28.39 13.79 10.47
N ARG A 11 -28.21 13.37 11.73
CA ARG A 11 -27.91 11.97 12.09
C ARG A 11 -29.15 11.09 12.29
N ARG A 12 -30.35 11.68 12.37
CA ARG A 12 -31.61 10.97 12.66
C ARG A 12 -32.51 10.74 11.44
N GLY A 13 -32.19 11.30 10.28
CA GLY A 13 -33.01 11.20 9.05
C GLY A 13 -32.72 10.00 8.15
N LEU A 14 -31.74 9.15 8.44
CA LEU A 14 -31.36 8.00 7.61
C LEU A 14 -31.99 6.66 8.07
N GLY A 15 -33.05 6.74 8.88
CA GLY A 15 -33.77 5.57 9.37
C GLY A 15 -34.94 5.18 8.46
N ARG A 16 -34.82 3.99 7.84
CA ARG A 16 -35.90 3.17 7.25
C ARG A 16 -36.51 3.65 5.92
N THR A 17 -35.89 3.22 4.83
CA THR A 17 -36.64 2.64 3.71
C THR A 17 -36.42 1.13 3.72
N GLY A 18 -37.52 0.38 3.72
CA GLY A 18 -37.49 -1.08 3.71
C GLY A 18 -36.83 -1.60 2.44
N GLN A 19 -35.59 -2.05 2.55
CA GLN A 19 -34.89 -2.76 1.49
C GLN A 19 -35.41 -4.21 1.49
N GLN A 20 -36.11 -4.59 0.42
CA GLN A 20 -36.26 -6.01 0.09
C GLN A 20 -34.87 -6.64 0.03
N PRO A 21 -34.69 -7.91 0.46
CA PRO A 21 -33.42 -8.59 0.32
C PRO A 21 -33.09 -8.70 -1.17
N GLU A 22 -32.12 -7.90 -1.63
CA GLU A 22 -31.52 -8.13 -2.93
C GLU A 22 -30.91 -9.54 -2.94
N PRO A 23 -31.10 -10.30 -4.04
CA PRO A 23 -30.45 -11.59 -4.19
C PRO A 23 -28.94 -11.40 -4.07
N SER A 24 -28.30 -12.19 -3.20
CA SER A 24 -26.86 -12.14 -2.99
C SER A 24 -26.15 -12.24 -4.35
N PRO A 25 -25.26 -11.30 -4.69
CA PRO A 25 -24.50 -11.39 -5.93
C PRO A 25 -23.70 -12.70 -5.92
N PRO A 26 -23.55 -13.37 -7.08
CA PRO A 26 -22.78 -14.60 -7.17
C PRO A 26 -21.34 -14.35 -6.68
N PRO A 27 -20.68 -15.38 -6.10
CA PRO A 27 -19.30 -15.25 -5.66
C PRO A 27 -18.42 -14.83 -6.84
N VAL A 28 -17.79 -13.66 -6.71
CA VAL A 28 -16.86 -13.11 -7.69
C VAL A 28 -15.64 -14.04 -7.73
N THR A 29 -15.49 -14.81 -8.81
CA THR A 29 -14.28 -15.61 -9.05
C THR A 29 -13.13 -14.72 -9.48
N ALA A 30 -11.90 -15.09 -9.14
CA ALA A 30 -10.68 -14.33 -9.46
C ALA A 30 -10.57 -13.93 -10.95
N ASP A 31 -11.16 -14.72 -11.85
CA ASP A 31 -11.17 -14.50 -13.30
C ASP A 31 -12.15 -13.42 -13.79
N THR A 32 -12.99 -12.86 -12.92
CA THR A 32 -14.02 -11.85 -13.29
C THR A 32 -13.68 -10.42 -12.92
N VAL A 33 -12.62 -10.20 -12.13
CA VAL A 33 -12.18 -8.85 -11.76
C VAL A 33 -11.16 -8.38 -12.79
N SER A 34 -11.51 -7.34 -13.55
CA SER A 34 -10.55 -6.68 -14.44
C SER A 34 -9.38 -6.13 -13.62
N ASP A 35 -8.15 -6.33 -14.07
CA ASP A 35 -6.93 -5.82 -13.42
C ASP A 35 -7.03 -4.30 -13.17
N CYS A 36 -7.63 -3.57 -14.09
CA CYS A 36 -7.87 -2.14 -13.95
C CYS A 36 -8.86 -1.82 -12.81
N ASP A 37 -9.87 -2.65 -12.59
CA ASP A 37 -10.85 -2.44 -11.54
C ASP A 37 -10.26 -2.68 -10.15
N LEU A 38 -9.36 -3.67 -10.03
CA LEU A 38 -8.62 -3.91 -8.80
C LEU A 38 -7.76 -2.69 -8.41
N GLU A 39 -7.04 -2.11 -9.38
CA GLU A 39 -6.23 -0.90 -9.15
C GLU A 39 -7.07 0.33 -8.82
N VAL A 40 -8.20 0.50 -9.51
CA VAL A 40 -9.15 1.60 -9.25
C VAL A 40 -9.71 1.49 -7.83
N ASP A 41 -10.26 0.34 -7.46
CA ASP A 41 -10.84 0.16 -6.12
C ASP A 41 -9.76 0.24 -5.03
N GLY A 42 -8.54 -0.26 -5.30
CA GLY A 42 -7.41 -0.13 -4.39
C GLY A 42 -6.98 1.31 -4.16
N GLY A 43 -6.84 2.10 -5.23
CA GLY A 43 -6.53 3.53 -5.13
C GLY A 43 -7.61 4.32 -4.37
N LEU A 44 -8.88 4.03 -4.63
CA LEU A 44 -10.01 4.65 -3.94
C LEU A 44 -10.08 4.29 -2.45
N ARG A 45 -9.77 3.04 -2.08
CA ARG A 45 -9.67 2.60 -0.68
C ARG A 45 -8.50 3.27 0.04
N GLU A 46 -7.33 3.33 -0.60
CA GLU A 46 -6.16 4.00 -0.05
C GLU A 46 -6.42 5.50 0.17
N ALA A 47 -7.00 6.20 -0.80
CA ALA A 47 -7.34 7.61 -0.69
C ALA A 47 -8.32 7.88 0.48
N TYR A 48 -9.33 7.02 0.65
CA TYR A 48 -10.24 7.11 1.78
C TYR A 48 -9.51 6.89 3.12
N TRP A 49 -8.69 5.84 3.20
CA TRP A 49 -7.93 5.48 4.39
C TRP A 49 -6.98 6.59 4.86
N GLN A 50 -6.28 7.25 3.94
CA GLN A 50 -5.38 8.35 4.27
C GLN A 50 -6.10 9.51 4.99
N VAL A 51 -7.36 9.78 4.63
CA VAL A 51 -8.15 10.88 5.22
C VAL A 51 -8.90 10.43 6.48
N PHE A 52 -9.60 9.29 6.40
CA PHE A 52 -10.59 8.88 7.39
C PHE A 52 -10.15 7.68 8.25
N GLY A 53 -9.13 6.94 7.82
CA GLY A 53 -8.77 5.64 8.39
C GLY A 53 -9.69 4.51 7.92
N VAL A 54 -9.51 3.32 8.48
CA VAL A 54 -10.44 2.20 8.25
C VAL A 54 -11.78 2.47 8.96
N PRO A 55 -12.94 2.21 8.32
CA PRO A 55 -14.23 2.28 8.98
C PRO A 55 -14.35 1.23 10.09
N HIS A 56 -15.18 1.52 11.08
CA HIS A 56 -15.43 0.61 12.19
C HIS A 56 -16.42 -0.48 11.76
N GLY A 57 -15.97 -1.74 11.65
CA GLY A 57 -16.81 -2.90 11.32
C GLY A 57 -16.00 -4.06 10.74
N GLU A 58 -16.53 -5.29 10.78
CA GLU A 58 -15.94 -6.45 10.10
C GLU A 58 -16.60 -6.58 8.71
N GLY A 59 -15.92 -6.13 7.66
CA GLY A 59 -16.40 -6.26 6.29
C GLY A 59 -15.64 -5.37 5.31
N PRO A 60 -15.71 -5.68 4.00
CA PRO A 60 -15.12 -4.85 2.97
C PRO A 60 -15.71 -3.45 3.02
N VAL A 61 -14.83 -2.45 3.06
CA VAL A 61 -15.22 -1.05 3.11
C VAL A 61 -15.85 -0.67 1.78
N ALA A 62 -17.17 -0.53 1.76
CA ALA A 62 -17.86 0.17 0.68
C ALA A 62 -17.51 1.66 0.78
N THR A 63 -16.38 2.04 0.18
CA THR A 63 -16.03 3.45 0.02
C THR A 63 -17.09 4.09 -0.86
N THR A 64 -17.78 5.11 -0.34
CA THR A 64 -18.91 5.75 -1.01
C THR A 64 -18.40 6.77 -2.03
N TRP A 65 -17.58 6.31 -2.98
CA TRP A 65 -17.17 7.12 -4.11
C TRP A 65 -18.28 7.15 -5.15
N SER A 66 -18.52 8.32 -5.73
CA SER A 66 -19.47 8.45 -6.84
C SER A 66 -18.99 7.63 -8.05
N PRO A 67 -19.90 7.09 -8.88
CA PRO A 67 -19.55 6.43 -10.13
C PRO A 67 -18.62 7.26 -11.03
N ASP A 68 -18.84 8.58 -11.09
CA ASP A 68 -18.02 9.53 -11.85
C ASP A 68 -16.54 9.51 -11.43
N ALA A 69 -16.27 9.44 -10.11
CA ALA A 69 -14.92 9.40 -9.57
C ALA A 69 -14.22 8.08 -9.95
N ARG A 70 -14.94 6.95 -9.85
CA ARG A 70 -14.44 5.64 -10.28
C ARG A 70 -14.11 5.65 -11.78
N GLN A 71 -15.02 6.17 -12.60
CA GLN A 71 -14.84 6.24 -14.04
C GLN A 71 -13.70 7.18 -14.45
N ALA A 72 -13.52 8.30 -13.75
CA ALA A 72 -12.39 9.20 -13.98
C ALA A 72 -11.05 8.51 -13.67
N LEU A 73 -10.93 7.81 -12.55
CA LEU A 73 -9.70 7.07 -12.23
C LEU A 73 -9.42 5.95 -13.24
N ARG A 74 -10.45 5.20 -13.66
CA ARG A 74 -10.33 4.20 -14.71
C ARG A 74 -9.81 4.80 -16.03
N ARG A 75 -10.41 5.92 -16.47
CA ARG A 75 -9.97 6.65 -17.67
C ARG A 75 -8.52 7.13 -17.56
N ALA A 76 -8.11 7.61 -16.38
CA ALA A 76 -6.74 8.05 -16.13
C ALA A 76 -5.73 6.91 -16.24
N LEU A 77 -6.02 5.75 -15.64
CA LEU A 77 -5.16 4.56 -15.70
C LEU A 77 -5.05 4.00 -17.12
N VAL A 78 -6.15 3.92 -17.85
CA VAL A 78 -6.14 3.49 -19.26
C VAL A 78 -5.32 4.46 -20.13
N ALA A 79 -5.48 5.77 -19.91
CA ALA A 79 -4.71 6.77 -20.65
C ALA A 79 -3.20 6.66 -20.36
N ALA A 80 -2.81 6.49 -19.09
CA ALA A 80 -1.41 6.25 -18.72
C ALA A 80 -0.85 4.97 -19.35
N GLY A 81 -1.62 3.89 -19.36
CA GLY A 81 -1.26 2.62 -19.99
C GLY A 81 -1.03 2.74 -21.50
N ASN A 82 -1.88 3.49 -22.20
CA ASN A 82 -1.73 3.76 -23.63
C ASN A 82 -0.45 4.54 -23.96
N ASP A 83 0.00 5.40 -23.04
CA ASP A 83 1.25 6.15 -23.13
C ASP A 83 2.48 5.32 -22.68
N GLY A 84 2.29 4.01 -22.42
CA GLY A 84 3.35 3.08 -22.00
C GLY A 84 3.73 3.18 -20.53
N GLY A 85 3.00 3.97 -19.73
CA GLY A 85 3.21 4.12 -18.29
C GLY A 85 2.34 3.18 -17.47
N TYR A 86 2.80 2.82 -16.28
CA TYR A 86 2.06 2.04 -15.28
C TYR A 86 1.57 2.90 -14.10
N TRP A 87 1.66 4.23 -14.24
CA TRP A 87 1.28 5.20 -13.22
C TRP A 87 0.44 6.33 -13.83
N ALA A 88 -0.72 6.60 -13.23
CA ALA A 88 -1.55 7.75 -13.59
C ALA A 88 -1.28 8.91 -12.63
N GLY A 89 -0.37 9.80 -13.03
CA GLY A 89 -0.10 11.07 -12.34
C GLY A 89 -1.30 12.03 -12.38
N ARG A 90 -1.13 13.19 -11.72
CA ARG A 90 -2.19 14.21 -11.60
C ARG A 90 -2.72 14.67 -12.97
N ARG A 91 -1.84 14.76 -13.98
CA ARG A 91 -2.22 15.16 -15.34
C ARG A 91 -3.29 14.25 -15.92
N TYR A 92 -3.08 12.93 -15.86
CA TYR A 92 -4.05 11.95 -16.36
C TYR A 92 -5.38 12.02 -15.60
N LEU A 93 -5.33 12.20 -14.28
CA LEU A 93 -6.54 12.33 -13.48
C LEU A 93 -7.32 13.61 -13.80
N PHE A 94 -6.66 14.75 -13.95
CA PHE A 94 -7.30 16.00 -14.37
C PHE A 94 -7.88 15.89 -15.77
N ASP A 95 -7.12 15.37 -16.74
CA ASP A 95 -7.61 15.17 -18.11
C ASP A 95 -8.82 14.22 -18.12
N ALA A 96 -8.82 13.15 -17.31
CA ALA A 96 -9.92 12.20 -17.20
C ALA A 96 -11.17 12.76 -16.51
N ILE A 97 -11.01 13.62 -15.51
CA ILE A 97 -12.13 14.36 -14.88
C ILE A 97 -12.71 15.35 -15.90
N LEU A 98 -11.88 16.06 -16.65
CA LEU A 98 -12.32 17.06 -17.62
C LEU A 98 -12.75 16.45 -18.97
N ALA A 99 -12.60 15.14 -19.17
CA ALA A 99 -13.08 14.46 -20.37
C ALA A 99 -14.61 14.28 -20.39
N ASP A 100 -15.26 14.37 -19.23
CA ASP A 100 -16.68 14.06 -19.08
C ASP A 100 -17.52 15.31 -18.80
N PRO A 101 -18.14 15.91 -19.83
CA PRO A 101 -18.88 17.16 -19.69
C PRO A 101 -20.12 17.04 -18.79
N GLY A 102 -20.59 15.81 -18.52
CA GLY A 102 -21.76 15.55 -17.68
C GLY A 102 -21.48 15.55 -16.18
N ASN A 103 -20.21 15.56 -15.76
CA ASN A 103 -19.86 15.39 -14.36
C ASN A 103 -19.95 16.70 -13.54
N ARG A 104 -19.88 16.56 -12.22
CA ARG A 104 -19.94 17.70 -11.27
C ARG A 104 -18.76 18.66 -11.40
N ALA A 105 -17.61 18.23 -11.93
CA ALA A 105 -16.46 19.10 -12.13
C ALA A 105 -16.73 20.14 -13.22
N HIS A 106 -17.35 19.74 -14.34
CA HIS A 106 -17.78 20.69 -15.36
C HIS A 106 -18.84 21.66 -14.85
N ALA A 107 -19.82 21.18 -14.08
CA ALA A 107 -20.81 22.05 -13.47
C ALA A 107 -20.17 23.11 -12.53
N LEU A 108 -19.11 22.74 -11.81
CA LEU A 108 -18.35 23.67 -10.97
C LEU A 108 -17.56 24.68 -11.82
N LEU A 109 -16.85 24.24 -12.85
CA LEU A 109 -16.12 25.12 -13.77
C LEU A 109 -17.04 26.12 -14.46
N SER A 110 -18.21 25.69 -14.93
CA SER A 110 -19.22 26.58 -15.51
C SER A 110 -19.72 27.63 -14.51
N ARG A 111 -19.96 27.24 -13.25
CA ARG A 111 -20.33 28.19 -12.17
C ARG A 111 -19.24 29.21 -11.89
N CYS A 112 -17.97 28.79 -11.95
CA CYS A 112 -16.81 29.64 -11.78
C CYS A 112 -16.44 30.42 -13.06
N ARG A 113 -17.14 30.22 -14.18
CA ARG A 113 -16.82 30.79 -15.50
C ARG A 113 -15.39 30.47 -15.97
N VAL A 114 -14.91 29.28 -15.63
CA VAL A 114 -13.60 28.77 -16.05
C VAL A 114 -13.79 27.82 -17.23
N ASP A 115 -13.05 28.04 -18.32
CA ASP A 115 -13.04 27.12 -19.47
C ASP A 115 -12.23 25.85 -19.12
N PRO A 116 -12.81 24.64 -19.24
CA PRO A 116 -12.08 23.38 -19.08
C PRO A 116 -10.83 23.26 -19.97
N SER A 117 -10.81 23.88 -21.15
CA SER A 117 -9.66 23.88 -22.04
C SER A 117 -8.47 24.64 -21.45
N MET A 118 -8.73 25.76 -20.75
CA MET A 118 -7.70 26.53 -20.05
C MET A 118 -7.10 25.75 -18.89
N VAL A 119 -7.93 25.01 -18.15
CA VAL A 119 -7.44 24.16 -17.05
C VAL A 119 -6.49 23.08 -17.60
N ARG A 120 -6.88 22.39 -18.68
CA ARG A 120 -6.01 21.38 -19.33
C ARG A 120 -4.68 21.96 -19.77
N THR A 121 -4.70 23.12 -20.43
CA THR A 121 -3.47 23.79 -20.88
C THR A 121 -2.60 24.19 -19.69
N ALA A 122 -3.18 24.75 -18.62
CA ALA A 122 -2.45 25.11 -17.41
C ALA A 122 -1.82 23.89 -16.73
N THR A 123 -2.55 22.79 -16.62
CA THR A 123 -2.05 21.54 -16.01
C THR A 123 -0.90 20.93 -16.81
N ARG A 124 -0.89 21.09 -18.14
CA ARG A 124 0.21 20.61 -19.00
C ARG A 124 1.43 21.52 -18.98
N ALA A 125 1.24 22.81 -18.76
CA ALA A 125 2.32 23.80 -18.66
C ALA A 125 2.97 23.85 -17.27
N ASP A 126 2.33 23.29 -16.24
CA ASP A 126 2.85 23.27 -14.88
C ASP A 126 3.92 22.18 -14.72
N GLU A 127 5.18 22.61 -14.57
CA GLU A 127 6.32 21.72 -14.33
C GLU A 127 6.15 20.86 -13.08
N ASN A 128 5.46 21.34 -12.03
CA ASN A 128 5.19 20.54 -10.83
C ASN A 128 4.20 19.41 -11.12
N VAL A 129 3.27 19.63 -12.06
CA VAL A 129 2.35 18.56 -12.48
C VAL A 129 3.08 17.55 -13.36
N SER A 130 3.97 18.01 -14.25
CA SER A 130 4.77 17.14 -15.11
C SER A 130 5.84 16.34 -14.33
N ALA A 131 6.40 16.90 -13.26
CA ALA A 131 7.35 16.20 -12.38
C ALA A 131 6.69 15.05 -11.60
N GLU A 132 5.39 15.14 -11.33
CA GLU A 132 4.60 14.10 -10.64
C GLU A 132 4.04 13.01 -11.58
N ASP A 133 4.34 13.06 -12.88
CA ASP A 133 4.11 11.93 -13.78
C ASP A 133 5.16 10.81 -13.59
N GLN A 134 6.15 11.00 -12.71
CA GLN A 134 6.99 9.90 -12.24
C GLN A 134 6.19 8.90 -11.41
N PRO A 135 6.50 7.58 -11.50
CA PRO A 135 5.87 6.57 -10.66
C PRO A 135 6.04 6.93 -9.19
N ARG A 136 4.95 6.83 -8.42
CA ARG A 136 5.00 6.95 -6.96
C ARG A 136 5.55 5.66 -6.38
N LEU A 137 6.63 5.77 -5.60
CA LEU A 137 7.36 4.63 -5.04
C LEU A 137 7.37 4.79 -3.51
N PRO A 138 6.22 4.58 -2.86
CA PRO A 138 6.00 4.93 -1.46
C PRO A 138 6.95 4.24 -0.47
N VAL A 139 7.35 3.00 -0.75
CA VAL A 139 8.28 2.27 0.12
C VAL A 139 9.66 2.90 0.00
N VAL A 140 10.13 3.14 -1.22
CA VAL A 140 11.42 3.79 -1.49
C VAL A 140 11.44 5.22 -0.95
N GLU A 141 10.40 6.02 -1.19
CA GLU A 141 10.23 7.38 -0.67
C GLU A 141 10.26 7.42 0.86
N SER A 142 9.64 6.43 1.51
CA SER A 142 9.69 6.30 2.97
C SER A 142 11.12 5.98 3.43
N LEU A 143 11.80 5.01 2.80
CA LEU A 143 13.19 4.67 3.12
C LEU A 143 14.16 5.84 2.87
N GLN A 144 13.90 6.68 1.86
CA GLN A 144 14.63 7.93 1.62
C GLN A 144 14.42 8.93 2.75
N THR A 145 13.18 9.10 3.20
CA THR A 145 12.83 9.93 4.35
C THR A 145 13.54 9.43 5.61
N PHE A 146 13.66 8.11 5.76
CA PHE A 146 14.40 7.51 6.87
C PHE A 146 15.93 7.48 6.68
N GLY A 147 16.46 7.99 5.57
CA GLY A 147 17.89 8.02 5.28
C GLY A 147 18.53 6.63 5.08
N VAL A 148 17.71 5.59 4.90
CA VAL A 148 18.14 4.21 4.62
C VAL A 148 18.71 4.13 3.21
N VAL A 149 18.03 4.74 2.24
CA VAL A 149 18.50 4.89 0.86
C VAL A 149 18.67 6.38 0.51
N PRO A 150 19.56 6.75 -0.42
CA PRO A 150 19.70 8.15 -0.81
C PRO A 150 18.46 8.65 -1.57
N ALA A 151 18.06 9.90 -1.33
CA ALA A 151 17.04 10.52 -2.17
C ALA A 151 17.57 10.69 -3.60
N ARG A 152 16.68 10.56 -4.60
CA ARG A 152 17.02 10.62 -6.04
C ARG A 152 17.92 11.80 -6.43
N ASN A 153 17.78 12.95 -5.74
CA ASN A 153 18.54 14.18 -6.00
C ASN A 153 19.43 14.61 -4.81
N ALA A 154 19.70 13.73 -3.84
CA ALA A 154 20.44 14.10 -2.64
C ALA A 154 21.94 14.29 -2.90
N THR A 155 22.44 15.50 -2.63
CA THR A 155 23.87 15.81 -2.52
C THR A 155 24.47 15.13 -1.28
N ARG A 156 25.75 14.76 -1.31
CA ARG A 156 26.46 14.09 -0.19
C ARG A 156 26.19 14.71 1.21
N PRO A 157 26.23 16.05 1.41
CA PRO A 157 25.95 16.64 2.72
C PRO A 157 24.49 16.50 3.17
N SER A 158 23.51 16.55 2.25
CA SER A 158 22.09 16.34 2.58
C SER A 158 21.80 14.91 3.05
N ARG A 159 22.58 13.92 2.58
CA ARG A 159 22.50 12.51 3.01
C ARG A 159 22.92 12.32 4.47
N LEU A 160 23.97 13.02 4.90
CA LEU A 160 24.46 12.95 6.27
C LEU A 160 23.47 13.60 7.25
N LEU A 161 22.91 14.75 6.87
CA LEU A 161 21.92 15.47 7.69
C LEU A 161 20.62 14.67 7.84
N ALA A 162 20.13 14.06 6.75
CA ALA A 162 18.96 13.16 6.78
C ALA A 162 19.21 11.98 7.72
N ARG A 163 20.36 11.31 7.61
CA ARG A 163 20.73 10.19 8.51
C ARG A 163 20.77 10.60 9.99
N ILE A 164 21.28 11.78 10.32
CA ILE A 164 21.34 12.27 11.71
C ILE A 164 19.95 12.58 12.26
N LEU A 165 19.12 13.30 11.49
CA LEU A 165 17.76 13.64 11.91
C LEU A 165 16.90 12.39 12.06
N THR A 166 17.07 11.43 11.15
CA THR A 166 16.30 10.18 11.21
C THR A 166 16.82 9.21 12.25
N ALA A 167 18.13 9.16 12.55
CA ALA A 167 18.64 8.40 13.68
C ALA A 167 18.04 8.86 15.03
N GLY A 168 17.60 10.13 15.12
CA GLY A 168 16.81 10.63 16.25
C GLY A 168 15.35 10.16 16.23
N ALA A 169 14.75 10.05 15.04
CA ALA A 169 13.35 9.63 14.86
C ALA A 169 13.15 8.11 14.96
N SER A 170 14.12 7.30 14.54
CA SER A 170 14.10 5.84 14.68
C SER A 170 14.24 5.38 16.14
N ARG A 171 14.95 6.15 16.96
CA ARG A 171 14.96 5.98 18.43
C ARG A 171 13.61 6.25 19.09
N LEU A 172 12.72 7.03 18.45
CA LEU A 172 11.35 7.25 18.91
C LEU A 172 10.38 6.14 18.47
N ALA A 173 10.77 5.32 17.48
CA ALA A 173 9.93 4.27 16.90
C ALA A 173 10.17 2.86 17.49
N ASP A 174 11.17 2.68 18.36
CA ASP A 174 11.56 1.37 18.95
C ASP A 174 11.72 0.25 17.90
N ALA A 175 12.08 0.57 16.66
CA ALA A 175 12.19 -0.38 15.56
C ALA A 175 13.20 0.07 14.49
N ASP A 176 13.80 -0.92 13.83
CA ASP A 176 14.52 -0.78 12.55
C ASP A 176 13.62 -0.01 11.55
N PRO A 177 14.10 1.10 10.95
CA PRO A 177 13.35 1.84 9.93
C PRO A 177 12.87 0.98 8.77
N VAL A 178 13.62 -0.05 8.36
CA VAL A 178 13.21 -0.96 7.28
C VAL A 178 11.99 -1.76 7.71
N LEU A 179 12.03 -2.37 8.89
CA LEU A 179 10.89 -3.11 9.43
C LEU A 179 9.66 -2.21 9.59
N TYR A 180 9.83 -0.97 10.10
CA TYR A 180 8.73 -0.03 10.22
C TYR A 180 8.08 0.28 8.86
N VAL A 181 8.87 0.52 7.82
CA VAL A 181 8.36 0.76 6.46
C VAL A 181 7.63 -0.48 5.93
N MET A 182 8.15 -1.68 6.16
CA MET A 182 7.49 -2.94 5.75
C MET A 182 6.15 -3.15 6.47
N GLU A 183 6.07 -2.84 7.77
CA GLU A 183 4.82 -2.91 8.54
C GLU A 183 3.78 -1.93 8.00
N MET A 184 4.20 -0.70 7.67
CA MET A 184 3.32 0.31 7.06
C MET A 184 2.88 -0.07 5.65
N GLU A 185 3.76 -0.69 4.86
CA GLU A 185 3.41 -1.17 3.53
C GLU A 185 2.43 -2.34 3.58
N ALA A 186 2.62 -3.29 4.52
CA ALA A 186 1.66 -4.37 4.73
C ALA A 186 0.27 -3.85 5.12
N ILE A 187 0.21 -2.79 5.96
CA ILE A 187 -1.03 -2.07 6.27
C ILE A 187 -1.65 -1.46 5.01
N ARG A 188 -0.85 -0.75 4.21
CA ARG A 188 -1.30 -0.13 2.97
C ARG A 188 -1.87 -1.17 2.01
N GLN A 189 -1.19 -2.30 1.83
CA GLN A 189 -1.64 -3.37 0.95
C GLN A 189 -2.94 -4.01 1.44
N ALA A 190 -3.09 -4.25 2.76
CA ALA A 190 -4.36 -4.72 3.30
C ALA A 190 -5.52 -3.77 2.98
N VAL A 191 -5.30 -2.45 3.12
CA VAL A 191 -6.28 -1.42 2.74
C VAL A 191 -6.58 -1.45 1.24
N ARG A 192 -5.54 -1.44 0.39
CA ARG A 192 -5.68 -1.44 -1.07
C ARG A 192 -6.41 -2.67 -1.57
N LEU A 193 -6.25 -3.82 -0.91
CA LEU A 193 -6.90 -5.07 -1.27
C LEU A 193 -8.28 -5.23 -0.62
N GLY A 194 -8.64 -4.37 0.34
CA GLY A 194 -9.91 -4.39 1.08
C GLY A 194 -9.98 -5.43 2.18
N ASN A 195 -8.83 -5.92 2.59
CA ASN A 195 -8.68 -6.88 3.66
C ASN A 195 -8.86 -6.15 5.00
N SER A 196 -9.75 -6.68 5.83
CA SER A 196 -10.07 -6.10 7.14
C SER A 196 -8.93 -6.30 8.15
N ARG A 197 -7.98 -7.19 7.83
CA ARG A 197 -6.84 -7.52 8.66
C ARG A 197 -5.54 -7.59 7.85
N VAL A 198 -4.44 -7.22 8.51
CA VAL A 198 -3.07 -7.47 8.05
C VAL A 198 -2.69 -8.91 8.44
N THR A 199 -2.23 -9.66 7.45
CA THR A 199 -1.87 -11.09 7.57
C THR A 199 -0.40 -11.28 7.17
N THR A 200 0.19 -12.44 7.42
CA THR A 200 1.59 -12.71 7.01
C THR A 200 1.79 -12.60 5.51
N ALA A 201 0.77 -12.91 4.71
CA ALA A 201 0.83 -12.71 3.26
C ALA A 201 1.04 -11.24 2.86
N HIS A 202 0.51 -10.30 3.63
CA HIS A 202 0.74 -8.86 3.40
C HIS A 202 2.17 -8.44 3.75
N LEU A 203 2.81 -9.09 4.73
CA LEU A 203 4.22 -8.87 5.05
C LEU A 203 5.11 -9.39 3.91
N VAL A 204 4.81 -10.57 3.37
CA VAL A 204 5.51 -11.11 2.19
C VAL A 204 5.31 -10.18 0.99
N LEU A 205 4.07 -9.74 0.72
CA LEU A 205 3.78 -8.79 -0.35
C LEU A 205 4.57 -7.48 -0.19
N ALA A 206 4.69 -6.94 1.03
CA ALA A 206 5.48 -5.73 1.28
C ALA A 206 6.96 -5.89 0.87
N THR A 207 7.57 -7.06 1.12
CA THR A 207 8.96 -7.32 0.69
C THR A 207 9.10 -7.40 -0.84
N LEU A 208 8.07 -7.91 -1.53
CA LEU A 208 8.04 -7.96 -2.99
C LEU A 208 7.83 -6.58 -3.60
N VAL A 209 6.92 -5.77 -3.03
CA VAL A 209 6.72 -4.37 -3.42
C VAL A 209 8.02 -3.58 -3.27
N LEU A 210 8.75 -3.73 -2.17
CA LEU A 210 10.05 -3.09 -1.99
C LEU A 210 11.03 -3.45 -3.11
N HIS A 211 11.13 -4.73 -3.47
CA HIS A 211 12.00 -5.16 -4.56
C HIS A 211 11.63 -4.51 -5.89
N GLU A 212 10.34 -4.56 -6.26
CA GLU A 212 9.86 -3.97 -7.51
C GLU A 212 10.04 -2.45 -7.55
N GLU A 213 9.80 -1.76 -6.44
CA GLU A 213 10.06 -0.32 -6.34
C GLU A 213 11.54 0.00 -6.43
N LEU A 214 12.44 -0.79 -5.83
CA LEU A 214 13.88 -0.60 -5.98
C LEU A 214 14.31 -0.78 -7.43
N VAL A 215 13.85 -1.83 -8.11
CA VAL A 215 14.15 -2.05 -9.55
C VAL A 215 13.62 -0.89 -10.38
N THR A 216 12.41 -0.42 -10.09
CA THR A 216 11.78 0.72 -10.79
C THR A 216 12.48 2.04 -10.50
N ALA A 217 12.97 2.24 -9.28
CA ALA A 217 13.43 3.55 -8.83
C ALA A 217 14.80 3.95 -9.36
N GLY A 218 15.56 2.98 -9.90
CA GLY A 218 16.99 3.05 -10.18
C GLY A 218 17.45 4.20 -11.09
N PRO A 219 18.77 4.33 -11.29
CA PRO A 219 19.81 3.36 -10.92
C PRO A 219 20.20 3.41 -9.44
N TRP A 220 20.40 2.24 -8.83
CA TRP A 220 20.96 2.07 -7.49
C TRP A 220 22.28 1.30 -7.58
N GLU A 221 23.11 1.43 -6.55
CA GLU A 221 24.25 0.52 -6.37
C GLU A 221 23.73 -0.91 -6.16
N PRO A 222 24.32 -1.93 -6.81
CA PRO A 222 23.88 -3.32 -6.68
C PRO A 222 23.80 -3.82 -5.24
N GLU A 223 24.68 -3.35 -4.35
CA GLU A 223 24.66 -3.71 -2.94
C GLU A 223 23.41 -3.18 -2.22
N THR A 224 22.86 -2.04 -2.65
CA THR A 224 21.63 -1.47 -2.06
C THR A 224 20.41 -2.33 -2.41
N VAL A 225 20.31 -2.75 -3.68
CA VAL A 225 19.24 -3.64 -4.15
C VAL A 225 19.40 -5.03 -3.55
N GLY A 226 20.63 -5.54 -3.48
CA GLY A 226 20.95 -6.81 -2.85
C GLY A 226 20.65 -6.84 -1.36
N ALA A 227 20.94 -5.76 -0.62
CA ALA A 227 20.62 -5.70 0.79
C ALA A 227 19.11 -5.62 1.03
N LEU A 228 18.44 -4.60 0.48
CA LEU A 228 17.05 -4.32 0.83
C LEU A 228 16.05 -5.21 0.09
N GLY A 229 16.31 -5.51 -1.18
CA GLY A 229 15.37 -6.16 -2.08
C GLY A 229 15.54 -7.68 -2.21
N SER A 230 16.46 -8.30 -1.48
CA SER A 230 16.79 -9.73 -1.65
C SER A 230 15.61 -10.67 -1.37
N ALA A 231 14.83 -10.43 -0.32
CA ALA A 231 13.67 -11.25 0.01
C ALA A 231 12.61 -11.22 -1.12
N GLY A 232 12.30 -10.04 -1.65
CA GLY A 232 11.39 -9.91 -2.79
C GLY A 232 11.98 -10.50 -4.09
N ALA A 233 13.30 -10.40 -4.27
CA ALA A 233 13.99 -10.96 -5.44
C ALA A 233 13.83 -12.49 -5.54
N ILE A 234 13.76 -13.21 -4.41
CA ILE A 234 13.53 -14.67 -4.39
C ILE A 234 12.20 -15.02 -5.08
N LEU A 235 11.14 -14.24 -4.82
CA LEU A 235 9.84 -14.44 -5.45
C LEU A 235 9.84 -13.94 -6.90
N ALA A 236 10.43 -12.77 -7.16
CA ALA A 236 10.53 -12.21 -8.50
C ALA A 236 11.28 -13.14 -9.49
N ALA A 237 12.33 -13.81 -9.03
CA ALA A 237 13.08 -14.80 -9.81
C ALA A 237 12.23 -16.01 -10.25
N ARG A 238 11.08 -16.23 -9.59
CA ARG A 238 10.10 -17.28 -9.90
C ARG A 238 8.90 -16.75 -10.71
N GLY A 239 9.02 -15.53 -11.26
CA GLY A 239 7.97 -14.88 -12.05
C GLY A 239 6.80 -14.33 -11.22
N VAL A 240 6.95 -14.26 -9.90
CA VAL A 240 5.91 -13.70 -9.02
C VAL A 240 6.04 -12.18 -8.98
N THR A 241 4.93 -11.48 -9.22
CA THR A 241 4.84 -10.02 -9.12
C THR A 241 3.94 -9.60 -7.96
N SER A 242 4.16 -8.40 -7.41
CA SER A 242 3.31 -7.82 -6.37
C SER A 242 1.84 -7.76 -6.82
N PHE A 243 1.62 -7.46 -8.10
CA PHE A 243 0.30 -7.47 -8.73
C PHE A 243 -0.35 -8.88 -8.71
N SER A 244 0.39 -9.92 -9.12
CA SER A 244 -0.12 -11.30 -9.12
C SER A 244 -0.51 -11.78 -7.71
N VAL A 245 0.31 -11.44 -6.71
CA VAL A 245 0.05 -11.71 -5.30
C VAL A 245 -1.18 -10.93 -4.83
N GLY A 246 -1.24 -9.64 -5.11
CA GLY A 246 -2.36 -8.76 -4.75
C GLY A 246 -3.69 -9.28 -5.28
N ARG A 247 -3.74 -9.72 -6.55
CA ARG A 247 -4.95 -10.32 -7.14
C ARG A 247 -5.43 -11.54 -6.37
N HIS A 248 -4.53 -12.43 -5.95
CA HIS A 248 -4.91 -13.57 -5.09
C HIS A 248 -5.42 -13.11 -3.73
N LEU A 249 -4.72 -12.19 -3.08
CA LEU A 249 -5.08 -11.68 -1.76
C LEU A 249 -6.39 -10.89 -1.73
N ALA A 250 -6.77 -10.24 -2.83
CA ALA A 250 -8.05 -9.55 -2.97
C ALA A 250 -9.27 -10.49 -2.92
N THR A 251 -9.07 -11.77 -3.25
CA THR A 251 -10.14 -12.79 -3.24
C THR A 251 -10.21 -13.58 -1.94
N LEU A 252 -9.22 -13.40 -1.06
CA LEU A 252 -9.16 -14.10 0.22
C LEU A 252 -9.91 -13.31 1.27
N SER A 253 -10.86 -13.97 1.94
CA SER A 253 -11.31 -13.49 3.25
C SER A 253 -10.12 -13.57 4.20
N SER A 254 -9.75 -12.48 4.87
CA SER A 254 -8.61 -12.51 5.81
C SER A 254 -8.90 -13.51 6.93
N PHE A 255 -8.11 -14.58 7.01
CA PHE A 255 -8.28 -15.63 8.01
C PHE A 255 -7.44 -15.33 9.25
N GLY A 256 -7.84 -15.86 10.40
CA GLY A 256 -7.07 -15.76 11.65
C GLY A 256 -7.61 -14.73 12.66
N ASP A 257 -7.27 -15.00 13.91
CA ASP A 257 -7.67 -14.20 15.06
C ASP A 257 -6.98 -12.84 15.07
N ALA A 258 -7.74 -11.81 15.44
CA ALA A 258 -7.18 -10.47 15.60
C ALA A 258 -6.22 -10.45 16.79
N ALA A 259 -5.00 -9.94 16.57
CA ALA A 259 -4.02 -9.72 17.61
C ALA A 259 -4.58 -8.73 18.67
N PRO A 260 -4.26 -8.95 19.96
CA PRO A 260 -4.65 -8.03 21.02
C PRO A 260 -3.99 -6.65 20.82
N LYS A 261 -4.67 -5.60 21.30
CA LYS A 261 -4.09 -4.24 21.30
C LYS A 261 -2.86 -4.21 22.21
N GLN A 262 -1.72 -3.75 21.69
CA GLN A 262 -0.48 -3.59 22.46
C GLN A 262 -0.11 -2.12 22.66
N ARG A 263 -0.03 -1.68 23.93
CA ARG A 263 0.15 -0.25 24.29
C ARG A 263 1.39 0.43 23.68
N HIS A 264 2.44 -0.32 23.37
CA HIS A 264 3.74 0.24 22.94
C HIS A 264 3.97 0.19 21.42
N ARG A 265 2.96 -0.16 20.63
CA ARG A 265 3.08 -0.26 19.16
C ARG A 265 1.99 0.58 18.52
N ALA A 266 2.35 1.81 18.15
CA ALA A 266 1.42 2.79 17.61
C ALA A 266 0.66 2.27 16.38
N TRP A 267 1.35 1.58 15.47
CA TRP A 267 0.70 1.04 14.27
C TRP A 267 -0.28 -0.11 14.56
N ARG A 268 -0.08 -0.91 15.62
CA ARG A 268 -1.02 -1.97 16.08
C ARG A 268 -2.25 -1.42 16.77
N THR A 269 -2.09 -0.26 17.39
CA THR A 269 -3.12 0.36 18.24
C THR A 269 -3.81 1.53 17.58
N ASN A 270 -3.30 2.02 16.45
CA ASN A 270 -3.91 3.08 15.68
C ASN A 270 -5.29 2.60 15.16
N PRO A 271 -6.39 3.20 15.63
CA PRO A 271 -7.73 2.80 15.18
C PRO A 271 -7.98 3.10 13.70
N LYS A 272 -7.11 3.88 13.05
CA LYS A 272 -7.17 4.14 11.60
C LYS A 272 -6.60 3.01 10.76
N HIS A 273 -5.90 2.03 11.34
CA HIS A 273 -5.29 0.92 10.60
C HIS A 273 -6.14 -0.35 10.67
N PRO A 274 -6.09 -1.23 9.65
CA PRO A 274 -6.63 -2.58 9.78
C PRO A 274 -6.00 -3.28 10.98
N LYS A 275 -6.78 -4.15 11.63
CA LYS A 275 -6.24 -4.97 12.72
C LYS A 275 -5.21 -5.94 12.18
N TRP A 276 -4.28 -6.38 13.01
CA TRP A 276 -3.35 -7.42 12.63
C TRP A 276 -3.89 -8.78 13.05
N THR A 277 -3.54 -9.83 12.32
CA THR A 277 -3.68 -11.21 12.82
C THR A 277 -2.63 -11.50 13.88
N VAL A 278 -2.89 -12.47 14.76
CA VAL A 278 -1.92 -12.94 15.75
C VAL A 278 -0.61 -13.36 15.08
N ALA A 279 -0.68 -14.15 14.00
CA ALA A 279 0.49 -14.66 13.29
C ALA A 279 1.32 -13.54 12.64
N ALA A 280 0.69 -12.57 11.96
CA ALA A 280 1.41 -11.42 11.40
C ALA A 280 2.09 -10.57 12.50
N ALA A 281 1.42 -10.40 13.63
CA ALA A 281 1.99 -9.67 14.77
C ALA A 281 3.19 -10.42 15.37
N GLN A 282 3.12 -11.75 15.50
CA GLN A 282 4.21 -12.59 15.98
C GLN A 282 5.40 -12.59 15.01
N ALA A 283 5.17 -12.69 13.70
CA ALA A 283 6.22 -12.63 12.69
C ALA A 283 7.01 -11.31 12.75
N ALA A 284 6.31 -10.18 12.86
CA ALA A 284 6.94 -8.86 13.01
C ALA A 284 7.67 -8.70 14.36
N GLU A 285 7.19 -9.34 15.43
CA GLU A 285 7.91 -9.37 16.72
C GLU A 285 9.16 -10.24 16.68
N ALA A 286 9.06 -11.43 16.09
CA ALA A 286 10.19 -12.35 15.93
C ALA A 286 11.32 -11.69 15.16
N THR A 287 10.98 -11.01 14.05
CA THR A 287 11.94 -10.22 13.25
C THR A 287 12.65 -9.17 14.09
N ARG A 288 11.89 -8.40 14.89
CA ARG A 288 12.44 -7.35 15.76
C ARG A 288 13.35 -7.92 16.86
N ASN A 289 12.93 -9.02 17.49
CA ASN A 289 13.68 -9.65 18.58
C ASN A 289 14.94 -10.38 18.09
N ALA A 290 14.96 -10.81 16.82
CA ALA A 290 16.10 -11.44 16.18
C ALA A 290 17.19 -10.44 15.73
N SER A 291 16.94 -9.12 15.81
CA SER A 291 17.94 -8.11 15.48
C SER A 291 18.85 -7.84 16.70
N PRO A 292 20.13 -8.25 16.68
CA PRO A 292 21.02 -7.99 17.80
C PRO A 292 21.23 -6.48 17.97
N GLN A 293 21.00 -5.98 19.17
CA GLN A 293 21.27 -4.57 19.53
C GLN A 293 22.75 -4.25 19.26
N GLY A 294 23.05 -3.53 18.19
CA GLY A 294 24.36 -2.90 17.98
C GLY A 294 25.07 -3.19 16.66
N GLN A 295 24.57 -4.07 15.80
CA GLN A 295 25.19 -4.33 14.49
C GLN A 295 24.13 -4.78 13.47
N GLU A 296 23.35 -3.82 12.97
CA GLU A 296 22.35 -4.11 11.94
C GLU A 296 23.01 -4.26 10.57
N ASP A 297 23.07 -5.49 10.08
CA ASP A 297 23.08 -5.72 8.65
C ASP A 297 21.66 -5.48 8.13
N VAL A 298 21.46 -4.30 7.54
CA VAL A 298 20.22 -3.86 6.88
C VAL A 298 19.72 -4.90 5.87
N SER A 299 20.65 -5.67 5.28
CA SER A 299 20.36 -6.76 4.34
C SER A 299 19.49 -7.87 4.96
N ALA A 300 19.75 -8.19 6.22
CA ALA A 300 19.07 -9.30 6.88
C ALA A 300 17.67 -8.93 7.39
N GLY A 301 17.30 -7.65 7.45
CA GLY A 301 16.01 -7.19 7.99
C GLY A 301 14.80 -7.69 7.18
N THR A 302 14.84 -7.51 5.85
CA THR A 302 13.74 -7.94 4.97
C THR A 302 13.69 -9.46 4.81
N ALA A 303 14.85 -10.13 4.77
CA ALA A 303 14.94 -11.59 4.76
C ALA A 303 14.41 -12.21 6.07
N ARG A 304 14.75 -11.66 7.24
CA ARG A 304 14.20 -12.12 8.54
C ARG A 304 12.69 -11.94 8.61
N LEU A 305 12.16 -10.82 8.11
CA LEU A 305 10.71 -10.61 8.04
C LEU A 305 10.04 -11.65 7.16
N PHE A 306 10.62 -11.91 5.99
CA PHE A 306 10.12 -12.90 5.04
C PHE A 306 10.11 -14.31 5.64
N VAL A 307 11.21 -14.75 6.26
CA VAL A 307 11.30 -16.04 6.95
C VAL A 307 10.30 -16.12 8.10
N SER A 308 10.21 -15.07 8.94
CA SER A 308 9.29 -15.05 10.08
C SER A 308 7.83 -15.11 9.64
N ALA A 309 7.47 -14.48 8.51
CA ALA A 309 6.13 -14.53 7.95
C ALA A 309 5.77 -15.90 7.35
N LEU A 310 6.76 -16.73 7.04
CA LEU A 310 6.59 -18.08 6.48
C LEU A 310 6.85 -19.19 7.51
N ALA A 311 7.05 -18.84 8.79
CA ALA A 311 7.41 -19.80 9.82
C ALA A 311 6.27 -20.77 10.18
N ASP A 312 5.01 -20.35 10.02
CA ASP A 312 3.83 -21.18 10.27
C ASP A 312 3.28 -21.73 8.94
N ALA A 313 3.30 -23.06 8.81
CA ALA A 313 2.87 -23.78 7.61
C ALA A 313 1.37 -23.62 7.31
N ASP A 314 0.56 -23.30 8.32
CA ASP A 314 -0.89 -23.16 8.19
C ASP A 314 -1.33 -21.71 8.04
N ASP A 315 -0.41 -20.77 7.80
CA ASP A 315 -0.73 -19.35 7.75
C ASP A 315 -0.95 -18.83 6.31
N ASP A 316 -1.50 -17.61 6.21
CA ASP A 316 -1.92 -17.01 4.94
C ASP A 316 -0.79 -16.87 3.91
N ALA A 317 0.43 -16.57 4.36
CA ALA A 317 1.59 -16.49 3.46
C ALA A 317 1.91 -17.83 2.78
N VAL A 318 1.90 -18.93 3.53
CA VAL A 318 2.18 -20.27 3.01
C VAL A 318 1.06 -20.73 2.07
N ARG A 319 -0.20 -20.53 2.45
CA ARG A 319 -1.35 -20.80 1.57
C ARG A 319 -1.28 -20.02 0.26
N MET A 320 -0.87 -18.75 0.32
CA MET A 320 -0.69 -17.90 -0.85
C MET A 320 0.40 -18.45 -1.78
N LEU A 321 1.57 -18.84 -1.24
CA LEU A 321 2.65 -19.42 -2.04
C LEU A 321 2.24 -20.74 -2.72
N HIS A 322 1.54 -21.62 -2.02
CA HIS A 322 1.02 -22.85 -2.62
C HIS A 322 0.05 -22.59 -3.79
N ARG A 323 -0.82 -21.58 -3.69
CA ARG A 323 -1.70 -21.18 -4.80
C ARG A 323 -0.95 -20.63 -5.99
N LEU A 324 0.19 -20.00 -5.75
CA LEU A 324 1.12 -19.53 -6.78
C LEU A 324 2.04 -20.65 -7.31
N SER A 325 1.83 -21.91 -6.87
CA SER A 325 2.69 -23.05 -7.20
C SER A 325 4.16 -22.86 -6.81
N ILE A 326 4.39 -22.09 -5.74
CA ILE A 326 5.72 -21.87 -5.15
C ILE A 326 5.86 -22.76 -3.92
N ASP A 327 6.98 -23.48 -3.83
CA ASP A 327 7.34 -24.26 -2.64
C ASP A 327 7.82 -23.32 -1.50
N PRO A 328 7.06 -23.20 -0.40
CA PRO A 328 7.43 -22.37 0.75
C PRO A 328 8.76 -22.77 1.37
N ALA A 329 9.05 -24.08 1.45
CA ALA A 329 10.28 -24.57 2.07
C ALA A 329 11.52 -24.18 1.26
N ALA A 330 11.41 -24.22 -0.08
CA ALA A 330 12.48 -23.79 -0.97
C ALA A 330 12.80 -22.30 -0.82
N VAL A 331 11.78 -21.43 -0.74
CA VAL A 331 12.01 -19.98 -0.61
C VAL A 331 12.50 -19.60 0.79
N VAL A 332 12.03 -20.28 1.84
CA VAL A 332 12.55 -20.08 3.21
C VAL A 332 14.03 -20.45 3.28
N LYS A 333 14.40 -21.62 2.76
CA LYS A 333 15.81 -22.08 2.74
C LYS A 333 16.73 -21.12 1.98
N GLU A 334 16.23 -20.50 0.92
CA GLU A 334 16.98 -19.50 0.17
C GLU A 334 17.13 -18.20 0.97
N ALA A 335 16.05 -17.74 1.61
CA ALA A 335 16.06 -16.54 2.44
C ALA A 335 16.94 -16.68 3.69
N GLU A 336 16.99 -17.86 4.33
CA GLU A 336 17.85 -18.13 5.48
C GLU A 336 19.34 -17.95 5.17
N ARG A 337 19.77 -18.24 3.92
CA ARG A 337 21.16 -18.02 3.48
C ARG A 337 21.55 -16.55 3.45
N LEU A 338 20.56 -15.65 3.33
CA LEU A 338 20.77 -14.20 3.37
C LEU A 338 20.92 -13.69 4.81
N ILE A 339 20.49 -14.47 5.80
CA ILE A 339 20.51 -14.11 7.22
C ILE A 339 21.76 -14.67 7.92
N ALA A 340 22.26 -15.82 7.45
CA ALA A 340 23.44 -16.45 8.02
C ALA A 340 24.68 -15.53 7.92
N PRO A 341 25.50 -15.42 8.98
CA PRO A 341 26.73 -14.66 8.92
C PRO A 341 27.64 -15.26 7.84
N GLN A 342 28.08 -14.42 6.90
CA GLN A 342 29.14 -14.76 5.94
C GLN A 342 30.50 -14.68 6.60
#